data_AF-A0A8T2SYB0-F1
#
_entry.id   AF-A0A8T2SYB0-F1
#
_cell.length_a   1.000
_cell.length_b   1.000
_cell.length_c   1.000
_cell.angle_alpha   90.00
_cell.angle_beta   90.00
_cell.angle_gamma   90.00
#
_symmetry.space_group_name_H-M   'P 1'
#
loop_
_entity.id
_entity.type
_entity.pdbx_description
1 polymer ?
#
loop_
_entity_poly.entity_id
_entity_poly.type
_entity_poly.pdbx_seq_one_letter_code
_entity_poly.pdbx_strand_id
1 'polypeptide(L)'
;MKVGVLSAPFPVPRSVRQGCPLSPLFYVMASTPMFYLLQAKMESGFIHGISLHGIQHIAGRKIECGIIFRHLGYPLGINVSTKDQIQWVLCRIKSKLNLWHATQWPLHIMIRIVQSFLQPYIMYYILLLDWKKCHLYAFDCLIKNFLWNKAHNRALVSSSWDFICHPKSKGGLGILHLHSHMMAKRTAFIVRITSFYEPLWTDVF
;
A
#
# COMPACT_ATOMS: atom_id res chain seq x y z
N MET A 1 22.92 2.00 -25.06
CA MET A 1 22.37 3.07 -24.21
C MET A 1 22.58 4.40 -24.91
N LYS A 2 21.54 5.16 -25.25
CA LYS A 2 21.70 6.51 -25.80
C LYS A 2 22.03 7.45 -24.64
N VAL A 3 23.19 8.09 -24.67
CA VAL A 3 23.56 9.17 -23.75
C VAL A 3 22.66 10.36 -24.07
N GLY A 4 21.88 10.83 -23.09
CA GLY A 4 21.02 12.00 -23.26
C GLY A 4 21.88 13.25 -23.46
N VAL A 5 21.57 14.03 -24.50
CA VAL A 5 22.22 15.31 -24.77
C VAL A 5 21.45 16.41 -24.01
N LEU A 6 22.17 17.30 -23.33
CA LEU A 6 21.57 18.45 -22.66
C LEU A 6 20.93 19.37 -23.71
N SER A 7 19.62 19.58 -23.61
CA SER A 7 18.91 20.57 -24.41
C SER A 7 19.19 21.98 -23.91
N ALA A 8 19.06 22.98 -24.78
CA ALA A 8 19.13 24.38 -24.38
C ALA A 8 18.09 24.71 -23.29
N PRO A 9 18.35 25.69 -22.40
CA PRO A 9 17.39 26.12 -21.40
C PRO A 9 16.08 26.59 -22.06
N PHE A 10 14.95 26.09 -21.59
CA PHE A 10 13.63 26.57 -22.00
C PHE A 10 12.87 27.15 -20.80
N PRO A 11 12.13 28.25 -20.99
CA PRO A 11 11.34 28.86 -19.92
C PRO A 11 10.17 27.95 -19.54
N VAL A 12 9.87 27.89 -18.24
CA VAL A 12 8.69 27.18 -17.71
C VAL A 12 7.70 28.24 -17.19
N PRO A 13 6.73 28.68 -18.01
CA PRO A 13 5.88 29.82 -17.66
C PRO A 13 4.76 29.47 -16.68
N ARG A 14 4.37 28.19 -16.59
CA ARG A 14 3.30 27.71 -15.71
C ARG A 14 3.63 26.31 -15.18
N SER A 15 4.36 26.25 -14.07
CA SER A 15 4.54 25.06 -13.19
C SER A 15 5.85 25.21 -12.40
N VAL A 16 6.04 24.31 -11.43
CA VAL A 16 7.32 24.11 -10.77
C VAL A 16 7.96 22.82 -11.32
N ARG A 17 9.29 22.76 -11.34
CA ARG A 17 10.02 21.58 -11.80
C ARG A 17 9.71 20.36 -10.92
N GLN A 18 9.43 19.20 -11.54
CA GLN A 18 9.37 17.92 -10.82
C GLN A 18 10.71 17.63 -10.16
N GLY A 19 10.69 17.26 -8.88
CA GLY A 19 11.90 17.07 -8.07
C GLY A 19 12.39 18.34 -7.37
N CYS A 20 11.76 19.51 -7.59
CA CYS A 20 12.00 20.69 -6.77
C CYS A 20 11.45 20.46 -5.35
N PRO A 21 12.26 20.66 -4.29
CA PRO A 21 11.83 20.41 -2.91
C PRO A 21 10.68 21.32 -2.45
N LEU A 22 10.53 22.50 -3.07
CA LEU A 22 9.45 23.45 -2.75
C LEU A 22 8.17 23.22 -3.57
N SER A 23 8.22 22.42 -4.63
CA SER A 23 7.05 22.14 -5.47
C SER A 23 5.84 21.61 -4.69
N PRO A 24 5.99 20.71 -3.69
CA PRO A 24 4.85 20.24 -2.90
C PRO A 24 4.19 21.36 -2.10
N LEU A 25 4.98 22.28 -1.53
CA LEU A 25 4.45 23.41 -0.75
C LEU A 25 3.68 24.37 -1.66
N PHE A 26 4.23 24.73 -2.81
CA PHE A 26 3.53 25.58 -3.79
C PHE A 26 2.24 24.93 -4.29
N TYR A 27 2.23 23.61 -4.50
CA TYR A 27 1.03 22.88 -4.86
C TYR A 27 -0.04 22.98 -3.77
N VAL A 28 0.32 22.77 -2.50
CA VAL A 28 -0.62 22.92 -1.37
C VAL A 28 -1.15 24.35 -1.32
N MET A 29 -0.29 25.37 -1.33
CA MET A 29 -0.73 26.77 -1.28
C MET A 29 -1.68 27.17 -2.41
N ALA A 30 -1.46 26.66 -3.63
CA ALA A 30 -2.35 26.93 -4.76
C ALA A 30 -3.64 26.10 -4.72
N SER A 31 -3.57 24.84 -4.26
CA SER A 31 -4.69 23.90 -4.28
C SER A 31 -5.67 24.08 -3.12
N THR A 32 -5.21 24.50 -1.95
CA THR A 32 -6.04 24.72 -0.76
C THR A 32 -7.20 25.71 -1.00
N PRO A 33 -7.00 26.94 -1.50
CA PRO A 33 -8.11 27.86 -1.75
C PRO A 33 -9.04 27.33 -2.84
N MET A 34 -8.51 26.64 -3.85
CA MET A 34 -9.33 26.00 -4.89
C MET A 34 -10.23 24.90 -4.30
N PHE A 35 -9.73 24.10 -3.36
CA PHE A 35 -10.51 23.09 -2.65
C PHE A 35 -11.67 23.72 -1.86
N TYR A 36 -11.40 24.79 -1.10
CA TYR A 36 -12.44 25.52 -0.38
C TYR A 36 -13.50 26.11 -1.29
N LEU A 37 -13.09 26.73 -2.41
CA LEU A 37 -14.03 27.27 -3.40
C LEU A 37 -14.88 26.16 -4.04
N LEU A 38 -14.28 25.01 -4.35
CA LEU A 38 -14.99 23.88 -4.92
C LEU A 38 -16.02 23.34 -3.92
N GLN A 39 -15.64 23.20 -2.65
CA GLN A 39 -16.57 22.76 -1.59
C GLN A 39 -17.73 23.74 -1.42
N ALA A 40 -17.47 25.05 -1.33
CA ALA A 40 -18.51 26.07 -1.21
C ALA A 40 -19.49 26.06 -2.41
N LYS A 41 -18.97 25.84 -3.62
CA LYS A 41 -19.78 25.74 -4.84
C LYS A 41 -20.56 24.43 -4.94
N MET A 42 -20.08 23.35 -4.32
CA MET A 42 -20.85 22.10 -4.19
C MET A 42 -22.00 22.26 -3.18
N GLU A 43 -21.73 22.87 -2.02
CA GLU A 43 -22.74 23.15 -0.99
C GLU A 43 -23.82 24.11 -1.47
N SER A 44 -23.45 25.13 -2.26
CA SER A 44 -24.40 26.06 -2.87
C SER A 44 -25.21 25.44 -4.02
N GLY A 45 -25.01 24.16 -4.35
CA GLY A 45 -25.64 23.53 -5.52
C GLY A 45 -25.30 24.23 -6.84
N PHE A 46 -24.11 24.82 -6.97
CA PHE A 46 -23.65 25.36 -8.26
C PHE A 46 -22.92 24.27 -9.06
N ILE A 47 -22.13 23.45 -8.37
CA ILE A 47 -21.44 22.28 -8.92
C ILE A 47 -22.13 21.03 -8.39
N HIS A 48 -22.64 20.21 -9.29
CA HIS A 48 -23.23 18.92 -8.97
C HIS A 48 -22.39 17.81 -9.59
N GLY A 49 -22.30 16.67 -8.90
CA GLY A 49 -21.72 15.47 -9.49
C GLY A 49 -22.56 14.97 -10.67
N ILE A 50 -21.91 14.37 -11.67
CA ILE A 50 -22.61 13.67 -12.74
C ILE A 50 -23.22 12.39 -12.14
N SER A 51 -24.54 12.27 -12.19
CA SER A 51 -25.26 11.05 -11.79
C SER A 51 -25.66 10.24 -13.03
N LEU A 52 -25.00 9.10 -13.24
CA LEU A 52 -25.35 8.16 -14.29
C LEU A 52 -26.11 6.97 -13.68
N HIS A 53 -27.26 6.62 -14.25
CA HIS A 53 -28.05 5.47 -13.76
C HIS A 53 -27.24 4.17 -13.84
N GLY A 54 -27.15 3.45 -12.72
CA GLY A 54 -26.45 2.16 -12.61
C GLY A 54 -24.92 2.24 -12.56
N ILE A 55 -24.35 3.45 -12.57
CA ILE A 55 -22.91 3.71 -12.65
C ILE A 55 -22.56 4.74 -11.58
N GLN A 56 -21.78 4.35 -10.58
CA GLN A 56 -21.33 5.33 -9.60
C GLN A 56 -19.95 5.87 -9.99
N HIS A 57 -19.74 7.14 -9.67
CA HIS A 57 -18.48 7.82 -9.88
C HIS A 57 -17.72 7.90 -8.57
N ILE A 58 -16.48 7.39 -8.55
CA ILE A 58 -15.56 7.63 -7.43
C ILE A 58 -14.36 8.38 -7.99
N ALA A 59 -14.06 9.55 -7.42
CA ALA A 59 -12.97 10.43 -7.83
C ALA A 59 -12.98 10.72 -9.35
N GLY A 60 -14.16 10.98 -9.92
CA GLY A 60 -14.34 11.30 -11.34
C GLY A 60 -14.21 10.11 -12.31
N ARG A 61 -14.00 8.88 -11.83
CA ARG A 61 -13.97 7.68 -12.67
C ARG A 61 -15.30 6.94 -12.66
N LYS A 62 -15.73 6.54 -13.86
CA LYS A 62 -16.84 5.62 -14.08
C LYS A 62 -16.44 4.23 -13.58
N ILE A 63 -17.13 3.69 -12.57
CA ILE A 63 -16.82 2.36 -12.02
C ILE A 63 -18.11 1.54 -11.95
N GLU A 64 -18.03 0.31 -12.46
CA GLU A 64 -19.11 -0.66 -12.36
C GLU A 64 -19.11 -1.32 -10.98
N CYS A 65 -20.30 -1.62 -10.46
CA CYS A 65 -20.45 -2.32 -9.19
C CYS A 65 -19.73 -3.67 -9.23
N GLY A 66 -19.03 -4.00 -8.14
CA GLY A 66 -18.26 -5.24 -8.01
C GLY A 66 -16.85 -5.20 -8.60
N ILE A 67 -16.47 -4.14 -9.32
CA ILE A 67 -15.12 -4.02 -9.91
C ILE A 67 -14.17 -3.30 -8.95
N ILE A 68 -13.01 -3.91 -8.74
CA ILE A 68 -11.90 -3.31 -7.98
C ILE A 68 -11.03 -2.47 -8.91
N PHE A 69 -10.86 -1.19 -8.58
CA PHE A 69 -9.88 -0.31 -9.20
C PHE A 69 -8.81 0.12 -8.20
N ARG A 70 -7.62 0.43 -8.70
CA ARG A 70 -6.49 0.89 -7.88
C ARG A 70 -6.54 2.41 -7.72
N HIS A 71 -6.56 2.88 -6.48
CA HIS A 71 -6.41 4.29 -6.14
C HIS A 71 -5.36 4.45 -5.03
N LEU A 72 -4.32 5.26 -5.27
CA LEU A 72 -3.17 5.44 -4.35
C LEU A 72 -2.51 4.14 -3.88
N GLY A 73 -2.67 3.03 -4.62
CA GLY A 73 -2.20 1.71 -4.21
C GLY A 73 -3.25 0.83 -3.54
N TYR A 74 -4.34 1.41 -3.03
CA TYR A 74 -5.43 0.73 -2.37
C TYR A 74 -6.47 0.18 -3.37
N PRO A 75 -7.03 -1.04 -3.13
CA PRO A 75 -8.14 -1.58 -3.91
C PRO A 75 -9.48 -0.94 -3.49
N LEU A 76 -9.93 0.07 -4.24
CA LEU A 76 -11.27 0.63 -4.09
C LEU A 76 -12.26 -0.06 -5.02
N GLY A 77 -13.54 -0.04 -4.65
CA GLY A 77 -14.62 -0.50 -5.53
C GLY A 77 -15.98 -0.29 -4.87
N ILE A 78 -17.02 -0.27 -5.69
CA ILE A 78 -18.41 -0.12 -5.26
C ILE A 78 -18.97 -1.51 -5.00
N ASN A 79 -19.57 -1.75 -3.84
CA ASN A 79 -20.13 -3.05 -3.46
C ASN A 79 -19.12 -4.20 -3.55
N VAL A 80 -17.87 -3.94 -3.15
CA VAL A 80 -16.79 -4.95 -3.13
C VAL A 80 -16.61 -5.43 -1.70
N SER A 81 -16.58 -6.76 -1.51
CA SER A 81 -16.31 -7.33 -0.20
C SER A 81 -14.85 -7.16 0.22
N THR A 82 -14.59 -7.05 1.52
CA THR A 82 -13.22 -7.00 2.06
C THR A 82 -12.41 -8.24 1.67
N LYS A 83 -13.07 -9.40 1.51
CA LYS A 83 -12.43 -10.63 1.04
C LYS A 83 -11.86 -10.44 -0.37
N ASP A 84 -12.61 -9.83 -1.27
CA ASP A 84 -12.19 -9.60 -2.65
C ASP A 84 -11.06 -8.57 -2.73
N GLN A 85 -11.14 -7.52 -1.90
CA GLN A 85 -10.05 -6.54 -1.76
C GLN A 85 -8.75 -7.19 -1.30
N ILE A 86 -8.81 -8.04 -0.27
CA ILE A 86 -7.64 -8.75 0.23
C ILE A 86 -7.13 -9.77 -0.81
N GLN A 87 -8.04 -10.51 -1.47
CA GLN A 87 -7.67 -11.44 -2.53
C GLN A 87 -6.95 -10.72 -3.67
N TRP A 88 -7.41 -9.53 -4.04
CA TRP A 88 -6.77 -8.69 -5.05
C TRP A 88 -5.34 -8.30 -4.65
N VAL A 89 -5.10 -7.98 -3.37
CA VAL A 89 -3.76 -7.68 -2.84
C VAL A 89 -2.88 -8.93 -2.89
N LEU A 90 -3.39 -10.08 -2.43
CA LEU A 90 -2.68 -11.36 -2.45
C LEU A 90 -2.31 -11.78 -3.87
N CYS A 91 -3.21 -11.61 -4.84
CA CYS A 91 -2.93 -11.88 -6.25
C CYS A 91 -1.78 -11.01 -6.78
N ARG A 92 -1.74 -9.72 -6.45
CA ARG A 92 -0.64 -8.82 -6.85
C ARG A 92 0.70 -9.23 -6.24
N ILE A 93 0.69 -9.60 -4.96
CA ILE A 93 1.89 -10.09 -4.28
C ILE A 93 2.36 -11.37 -4.97
N LYS A 94 1.46 -12.32 -5.21
CA LYS A 94 1.76 -13.55 -5.94
C LYS A 94 2.36 -13.28 -7.33
N SER A 95 1.79 -12.36 -8.11
CA SER A 95 2.34 -11.99 -9.42
C SER A 95 3.75 -11.43 -9.33
N LYS A 96 4.04 -10.57 -8.34
CA LYS A 96 5.40 -10.04 -8.11
C LYS A 96 6.38 -11.14 -7.69
N LEU A 97 5.96 -12.01 -6.78
CA LEU A 97 6.77 -13.15 -6.34
C LEU A 97 7.06 -14.11 -7.50
N ASN A 98 6.08 -14.39 -8.36
CA ASN A 98 6.27 -15.22 -9.55
C ASN A 98 7.29 -14.60 -10.53
N LEU A 99 7.23 -13.28 -10.75
CA LEU A 99 8.19 -12.57 -11.58
C LEU A 99 9.63 -12.71 -11.04
N TRP A 100 9.82 -12.54 -9.73
CA TRP A 100 11.15 -12.71 -9.12
C TRP A 100 11.56 -14.17 -8.97
N HIS A 101 10.60 -15.10 -8.94
CA HIS A 101 10.92 -16.51 -8.96
C HIS A 101 11.43 -16.95 -10.33
N ALA A 102 10.94 -16.35 -11.43
CA ALA A 102 11.44 -16.62 -12.79
C ALA A 102 12.94 -16.34 -12.93
N THR A 103 13.48 -15.42 -12.13
CA THR A 103 14.91 -15.06 -12.10
C THR A 103 15.80 -16.01 -11.27
N GLN A 104 15.25 -17.04 -10.62
CA GLN A 104 16.01 -18.11 -9.93
C GLN A 104 17.07 -17.62 -8.92
N TRP A 105 16.71 -16.67 -8.05
CA TRP A 105 17.64 -16.13 -7.06
C TRP A 105 18.00 -17.14 -5.96
N PRO A 106 19.22 -17.07 -5.39
CA PRO A 106 19.58 -17.84 -4.20
C PRO A 106 18.75 -17.41 -2.97
N LEU A 107 18.55 -18.36 -2.04
CA LEU A 107 17.66 -18.20 -0.87
C LEU A 107 17.93 -16.91 -0.06
N HIS A 108 19.20 -16.57 0.17
CA HIS A 108 19.56 -15.37 0.95
C HIS A 108 19.06 -14.07 0.30
N ILE A 109 19.06 -13.99 -1.04
CA ILE A 109 18.52 -12.84 -1.80
C ILE A 109 17.00 -12.84 -1.69
N MET A 110 16.36 -13.99 -1.82
CA MET A 110 14.90 -14.10 -1.69
C MET A 110 14.41 -13.65 -0.30
N ILE A 111 15.12 -14.04 0.77
CA ILE A 111 14.85 -13.56 2.13
C ILE A 111 15.00 -12.03 2.18
N ARG A 112 16.05 -11.47 1.56
CA ARG A 112 16.28 -10.02 1.53
C ARG A 112 15.19 -9.26 0.78
N ILE A 113 14.66 -9.83 -0.31
CA ILE A 113 13.51 -9.29 -1.05
C ILE A 113 12.27 -9.27 -0.16
N VAL A 114 12.00 -10.38 0.55
CA VAL A 114 10.87 -10.43 1.49
C VAL A 114 10.99 -9.33 2.54
N GLN A 115 12.18 -9.17 3.13
CA GLN A 115 12.44 -8.14 4.15
C GLN A 115 12.33 -6.71 3.63
N SER A 116 12.98 -6.41 2.50
CA SER A 116 13.17 -5.02 2.06
C SER A 116 12.01 -4.52 1.21
N PHE A 117 11.33 -5.41 0.49
CA PHE A 117 10.23 -5.07 -0.39
C PHE A 117 8.88 -5.51 0.18
N LEU A 118 8.74 -6.80 0.51
CA LEU A 118 7.42 -7.35 0.78
C LEU A 118 6.86 -6.88 2.13
N GLN A 119 7.72 -6.75 3.15
CA GLN A 119 7.34 -6.24 4.47
C GLN A 119 6.74 -4.82 4.38
N PRO A 120 7.44 -3.78 3.88
CA PRO A 120 6.84 -2.45 3.80
C PRO A 120 5.61 -2.42 2.88
N TYR A 121 5.60 -3.25 1.82
CA TYR A 121 4.45 -3.37 0.93
C TYR A 121 3.21 -3.87 1.65
N ILE A 122 3.30 -4.95 2.44
CA ILE A 122 2.15 -5.51 3.16
C ILE A 122 1.74 -4.66 4.37
N MET A 123 2.69 -3.96 5.01
CA MET A 123 2.41 -3.05 6.14
C MET A 123 1.40 -1.97 5.76
N TYR A 124 1.50 -1.42 4.54
CA TYR A 124 0.53 -0.44 4.03
C TYR A 124 -0.91 -1.00 4.03
N TYR A 125 -1.11 -2.23 3.57
CA TYR A 125 -2.45 -2.83 3.46
C TYR A 125 -3.00 -3.35 4.79
N ILE A 126 -2.15 -3.66 5.76
CA ILE A 126 -2.55 -4.22 7.06
C ILE A 126 -3.29 -3.23 7.95
N LEU A 127 -2.90 -1.97 7.85
CA LEU A 127 -3.54 -0.88 8.58
C LEU A 127 -4.88 -0.50 7.96
N LEU A 128 -5.07 -0.73 6.65
CA LEU A 128 -6.22 -0.23 5.90
C LEU A 128 -7.34 -1.26 5.68
N LEU A 129 -7.02 -2.55 5.66
CA LEU A 129 -7.99 -3.63 5.40
C LEU A 129 -8.28 -4.45 6.65
N ASP A 130 -9.46 -5.07 6.71
CA ASP A 130 -9.82 -6.00 7.77
C ASP A 130 -9.36 -7.43 7.47
N TRP A 131 -8.19 -7.75 7.99
CA TRP A 131 -7.59 -9.06 7.83
C TRP A 131 -8.13 -10.07 8.85
N LYS A 132 -8.59 -11.21 8.34
CA LYS A 132 -8.92 -12.40 9.12
C LYS A 132 -7.72 -13.34 9.18
N LYS A 133 -7.67 -14.23 10.18
CA LYS A 133 -6.58 -15.22 10.34
C LYS A 133 -6.34 -16.04 9.07
N CYS A 134 -7.40 -16.42 8.34
CA CYS A 134 -7.27 -17.14 7.07
C CYS A 134 -6.50 -16.37 5.99
N HIS A 135 -6.66 -15.04 5.92
CA HIS A 135 -5.94 -14.19 4.97
C HIS A 135 -4.45 -14.06 5.32
N LEU A 136 -4.14 -13.99 6.62
CA LEU A 136 -2.75 -13.97 7.11
C LEU A 136 -2.04 -15.28 6.76
N TYR A 137 -2.72 -16.40 7.01
CA TYR A 137 -2.21 -17.71 6.62
C TYR A 137 -1.98 -17.83 5.12
N ALA A 138 -2.89 -17.29 4.29
CA ALA A 138 -2.73 -17.29 2.83
C ALA A 138 -1.50 -16.47 2.39
N PHE A 139 -1.23 -15.34 3.03
CA PHE A 139 -0.02 -14.54 2.79
C PHE A 139 1.24 -15.29 3.21
N ASP A 140 1.26 -15.89 4.39
CA ASP A 140 2.40 -16.69 4.86
C ASP A 140 2.68 -17.86 3.90
N CYS A 141 1.63 -18.50 3.39
CA CYS A 141 1.76 -19.53 2.35
C CYS A 141 2.44 -19.00 1.07
N LEU A 142 2.15 -17.76 0.65
CA LEU A 142 2.82 -17.17 -0.52
C LEU A 142 4.32 -16.97 -0.27
N ILE A 143 4.71 -16.50 0.92
CA ILE A 143 6.13 -16.34 1.28
C ILE A 143 6.80 -17.71 1.40
N LYS A 144 6.19 -18.66 2.10
CA LYS A 144 6.70 -20.04 2.24
C LYS A 144 6.95 -20.67 0.88
N ASN A 145 5.99 -20.55 -0.05
CA ASN A 145 6.11 -21.08 -1.40
C ASN A 145 7.20 -20.36 -2.21
N PHE A 146 7.36 -19.05 -2.03
CA PHE A 146 8.43 -18.29 -2.68
C PHE A 146 9.81 -18.71 -2.18
N LEU A 147 10.00 -18.84 -0.87
CA LEU A 147 11.31 -19.16 -0.28
C LEU A 147 11.69 -20.64 -0.38
N TRP A 148 10.74 -21.56 -0.18
CA TRP A 148 10.97 -23.01 -0.10
C TRP A 148 10.16 -23.78 -1.14
N ASN A 149 10.26 -23.35 -2.40
CA ASN A 149 9.64 -23.99 -3.56
C ASN A 149 9.65 -25.52 -3.48
N LYS A 150 8.49 -26.19 -3.66
CA LYS A 150 8.21 -27.65 -3.59
C LYS A 150 9.25 -28.56 -2.88
N ALA A 151 9.89 -28.10 -1.81
CA ALA A 151 10.86 -28.91 -1.09
C ALA A 151 10.11 -30.06 -0.41
N HIS A 152 10.74 -31.23 -0.32
CA HIS A 152 10.17 -32.42 0.35
C HIS A 152 9.72 -32.13 1.80
N ASN A 153 10.21 -31.04 2.41
CA ASN A 153 10.03 -30.67 3.81
C ASN A 153 9.03 -29.53 4.06
N ARG A 154 8.01 -29.35 3.20
CA ARG A 154 6.95 -28.32 3.40
C ARG A 154 6.27 -28.41 4.77
N ALA A 155 6.08 -29.62 5.29
CA ALA A 155 5.51 -29.85 6.61
C ALA A 155 6.39 -29.26 7.73
N LEU A 156 7.71 -29.53 7.69
CA LEU A 156 8.67 -29.04 8.68
C LEU A 156 8.76 -27.50 8.67
N VAL A 157 8.77 -26.88 7.49
CA VAL A 157 8.80 -25.41 7.36
C VAL A 157 7.51 -24.77 7.86
N SER A 158 6.35 -25.40 7.63
CA SER A 158 5.08 -24.84 8.10
C SER A 158 4.96 -24.86 9.61
N SER A 159 5.42 -25.94 10.25
CA SER A 159 5.39 -26.11 11.71
C SER A 159 6.41 -25.24 12.46
N SER A 160 7.46 -24.76 11.78
CA SER A 160 8.51 -23.91 12.36
C SER A 160 8.41 -22.43 11.94
N TRP A 161 7.32 -22.03 11.28
CA TRP A 161 7.18 -20.67 10.74
C TRP A 161 7.33 -19.58 11.80
N ASP A 162 6.76 -19.82 12.98
CA ASP A 162 6.86 -18.89 14.10
C ASP A 162 8.32 -18.69 14.51
N PHE A 163 9.10 -19.76 14.61
CA PHE A 163 10.54 -19.70 14.89
C PHE A 163 11.30 -18.96 13.79
N ILE A 164 11.02 -19.25 12.52
CA ILE A 164 11.67 -18.61 11.37
C ILE A 164 11.45 -17.09 11.36
N CYS A 165 10.29 -16.62 11.82
CA CYS A 165 9.96 -15.19 11.88
C CYS A 165 10.65 -14.45 13.03
N HIS A 166 11.35 -15.13 13.95
CA HIS A 166 12.08 -14.47 15.01
C HIS A 166 13.20 -13.57 14.45
N PRO A 167 13.61 -12.53 15.20
CA PRO A 167 14.76 -11.72 14.82
C PRO A 167 16.03 -12.56 14.76
N LYS A 168 17.01 -12.11 13.96
CA LYS A 168 18.31 -12.78 13.82
C LYS A 168 19.03 -13.00 15.15
N SER A 169 18.82 -12.11 16.12
CA SER A 169 19.36 -12.25 17.47
C SER A 169 18.84 -13.47 18.24
N LYS A 170 17.65 -13.97 17.89
CA LYS A 170 17.04 -15.18 18.46
C LYS A 170 17.18 -16.40 17.54
N GLY A 171 18.06 -16.34 16.55
CA GLY A 171 18.31 -17.43 15.60
C GLY A 171 17.28 -17.56 14.46
N GLY A 172 16.34 -16.62 14.32
CA GLY A 172 15.39 -16.59 13.22
C GLY A 172 15.92 -15.83 11.98
N LEU A 173 15.12 -15.77 10.91
CA LEU A 173 15.49 -15.10 9.67
C LEU A 173 15.16 -13.60 9.66
N GLY A 174 14.41 -13.10 10.65
CA GLY A 174 13.89 -11.73 10.67
C GLY A 174 12.83 -11.49 9.60
N ILE A 175 12.06 -12.52 9.25
CA ILE A 175 10.86 -12.39 8.41
C ILE A 175 9.71 -11.92 9.31
N LEU A 176 8.88 -11.01 8.82
CA LEU A 176 7.82 -10.40 9.61
C LEU A 176 6.69 -11.41 9.83
N HIS A 177 6.40 -11.71 11.11
CA HIS A 177 5.19 -12.44 11.47
C HIS A 177 3.99 -11.50 11.38
N LEU A 178 3.13 -11.74 10.39
CA LEU A 178 2.12 -10.77 9.97
C LEU A 178 1.08 -10.46 11.04
N HIS A 179 0.63 -11.50 11.75
CA HIS A 179 -0.37 -11.36 12.80
C HIS A 179 0.15 -10.53 13.98
N SER A 180 1.34 -10.84 14.49
CA SER A 180 1.94 -10.13 15.62
C SER A 180 2.18 -8.66 15.28
N HIS A 181 2.66 -8.37 14.08
CA HIS A 181 2.92 -7.00 13.67
C HIS A 181 1.63 -6.20 13.46
N MET A 182 0.59 -6.82 12.92
CA MET A 182 -0.73 -6.21 12.79
C MET A 182 -1.30 -5.83 14.15
N MET A 183 -1.28 -6.76 15.11
CA MET A 183 -1.75 -6.48 16.47
C MET A 183 -0.95 -5.34 17.08
N ALA A 184 0.38 -5.41 17.07
CA ALA A 184 1.24 -4.37 17.61
C ALA A 184 0.97 -2.98 16.99
N LYS A 185 0.84 -2.90 15.66
CA LYS A 185 0.60 -1.63 14.96
C LYS A 185 -0.80 -1.08 15.22
N ARG A 186 -1.83 -1.93 15.23
CA ARG A 186 -3.20 -1.51 15.55
C ARG A 186 -3.30 -1.03 17.00
N THR A 187 -2.70 -1.74 17.95
CA THR A 187 -2.64 -1.31 19.35
C THR A 187 -1.89 0.02 19.49
N ALA A 188 -0.73 0.18 18.84
CA ALA A 188 0.00 1.45 18.86
C ALA A 188 -0.80 2.61 18.25
N PHE A 189 -1.55 2.34 17.17
CA PHE A 189 -2.42 3.33 16.54
C PHE A 189 -3.59 3.72 17.45
N ILE A 190 -4.24 2.75 18.10
CA ILE A 190 -5.31 2.99 19.08
C ILE A 190 -4.78 3.84 20.23
N VAL A 191 -3.65 3.44 20.84
CA VAL A 191 -3.02 4.19 21.93
C VAL A 191 -2.72 5.63 21.50
N ARG A 192 -2.25 5.84 20.28
CA ARG A 192 -1.98 7.18 19.75
C ARG A 192 -3.24 8.03 19.58
N ILE A 193 -4.38 7.43 19.21
CA ILE A 193 -5.65 8.14 19.08
C ILE A 193 -6.26 8.43 20.46
N THR A 194 -6.17 7.49 21.40
CA THR A 194 -6.80 7.61 22.73
C THR A 194 -5.96 8.43 23.70
N SER A 195 -4.65 8.48 23.51
CA SER A 195 -3.80 9.41 24.23
C SER A 195 -4.04 10.78 23.63
N PHE A 196 -4.73 11.67 24.36
CA PHE A 196 -4.96 13.07 24.00
C PHE A 196 -3.64 13.87 24.02
N TYR A 197 -2.65 13.43 23.25
CA TYR A 197 -1.52 14.28 22.90
C TYR A 197 -2.05 15.26 21.85
N GLU A 198 -2.07 16.55 22.20
CA GLU A 198 -2.27 17.58 21.19
C GLU A 198 -1.24 17.34 20.07
N PRO A 199 -1.70 17.12 18.84
CA PRO A 199 -0.76 16.97 17.77
C PRO A 199 -0.07 18.32 17.56
N LEU A 200 1.26 18.36 17.58
CA LEU A 200 2.10 19.56 17.36
C LEU A 200 1.70 20.47 16.18
N TRP A 201 0.86 20.01 15.24
CA TRP A 201 0.35 20.82 14.14
C TRP A 201 -0.88 21.68 14.49
N THR A 202 -1.53 21.48 15.66
CA THR A 202 -2.61 22.35 16.12
C THR A 202 -2.11 23.71 16.62
N ASP A 203 -0.83 23.80 17.00
CA ASP A 203 -0.21 25.06 17.44
C ASP A 203 0.30 25.93 16.28
N VAL A 204 0.19 25.44 15.03
CA VAL A 204 0.79 26.05 13.83
C VAL A 204 -0.26 26.71 12.93
N PHE A 205 -1.55 26.61 13.25
CA PHE A 205 -2.64 27.22 12.49
C PHE A 205 -3.66 27.94 13.38
#